data_AF-A0A4U8TET7-F1
#
_entry.id   AF-A0A4U8TET7-F1
#
_cell.length_a   1.000
_cell.length_b   1.000
_cell.length_c   1.000
_cell.angle_alpha   90.00
_cell.angle_beta   90.00
_cell.angle_gamma   90.00
#
_symmetry.space_group_name_H-M   'P 1'
#
loop_
_entity.id
_entity.type
_entity.pdbx_description
1 polymer ?
#
loop_
_entity_poly.entity_id
_entity_poly.type
_entity_poly.pdbx_seq_one_letter_code
_entity_poly.pdbx_strand_id
1 'polypeptide(L)'
;MCVRLKDFPFGKNIVFVDTPGLDDPVDYRSKVTRDYIDRANAVIVCVQAKTLTAKEVDTIYRIFDNTRGKPEKVYVLGTQYDTPNNPLKDWEQQKQSWIKYLSSDRDKDITQFTKIQAEKNIIQVSGYVSLLLDLYEKDKIDDDGRKKIKECSFKFFEDTDFEKHIEGLRKISNIHMIFERIKEDILQTAE
;
A
#
# COMPACT_ATOMS: atom_id res chain seq x y z
N MET A 1 19.24 -3.04 -0.89
CA MET A 1 19.01 -1.58 -0.69
C MET A 1 18.04 -1.42 0.46
N CYS A 2 18.37 -0.62 1.48
CA CYS A 2 17.57 -0.47 2.70
C CYS A 2 16.99 0.95 2.76
N VAL A 3 15.66 1.06 2.71
CA VAL A 3 14.95 2.31 3.03
C VAL A 3 14.98 2.45 4.55
N ARG A 4 15.63 3.50 5.05
CA ARG A 4 15.65 3.81 6.48
C ARG A 4 14.58 4.84 6.78
N LEU A 5 13.59 4.44 7.56
CA LEU A 5 12.49 5.28 8.01
C LEU A 5 12.85 5.87 9.37
N LYS A 6 13.38 7.10 9.39
CA LYS A 6 13.93 7.69 10.62
C LYS A 6 12.95 7.70 11.80
N ASP A 7 11.65 7.81 11.53
CA ASP A 7 10.61 7.96 12.54
C ASP A 7 9.75 6.70 12.75
N PHE A 8 10.08 5.59 12.06
CA PHE A 8 9.35 4.35 12.30
C PHE A 8 9.75 3.79 13.67
N PRO A 9 8.81 3.39 14.53
CA PRO A 9 9.09 2.97 15.90
C PRO A 9 9.68 1.56 15.94
N PHE A 10 10.88 1.39 15.37
CA PHE A 10 11.66 0.16 15.41
C PHE A 10 11.98 -0.30 16.84
N GLY A 11 11.81 0.57 17.84
CA GLY A 11 11.92 0.25 19.26
C GLY A 11 10.75 -0.58 19.82
N LYS A 12 9.61 -0.67 19.10
CA LYS A 12 8.58 -1.69 19.37
C LYS A 12 8.96 -2.96 18.61
N ASN A 13 8.73 -4.15 19.19
CA ASN A 13 9.05 -5.47 18.60
C ASN A 13 8.21 -5.73 17.32
N ILE A 14 8.52 -5.04 16.23
CA ILE A 14 7.83 -5.14 14.94
C ILE A 14 8.58 -6.13 14.05
N VAL A 15 7.86 -7.13 13.54
CA VAL A 15 8.40 -8.13 12.61
C VAL A 15 7.69 -7.98 11.28
N PHE A 16 8.46 -7.70 10.22
CA PHE A 16 7.97 -7.76 8.84
C PHE A 16 8.21 -9.16 8.28
N VAL A 17 7.15 -9.77 7.74
CA VAL A 17 7.22 -11.07 7.08
C VAL A 17 6.87 -10.86 5.62
N ASP A 18 7.84 -11.08 4.73
CA ASP A 18 7.59 -11.14 3.29
C ASP A 18 7.15 -12.56 2.92
N THR A 19 6.03 -12.68 2.21
CA THR A 19 5.40 -13.98 1.91
C THR A 19 5.44 -14.25 0.41
N PRO A 20 5.74 -15.49 -0.02
CA PRO A 20 5.45 -15.91 -1.39
C PRO A 20 3.98 -15.71 -1.73
N GLY A 21 3.66 -15.47 -3.01
CA GLY A 21 2.28 -15.28 -3.46
C GLY A 21 1.37 -16.44 -3.03
N LEU A 22 0.12 -16.13 -2.65
CA LEU A 22 -0.85 -17.11 -2.17
C LEU A 22 -1.22 -18.20 -3.20
N ASP A 23 -0.91 -17.98 -4.48
CA ASP A 23 -1.07 -18.93 -5.57
C ASP A 23 0.12 -19.86 -5.78
N ASP A 24 1.05 -19.94 -4.83
CA ASP A 24 2.16 -20.87 -4.90
C ASP A 24 1.62 -22.32 -4.91
N PRO A 25 1.96 -23.15 -5.91
CA PRO A 25 1.41 -24.51 -6.08
C PRO A 25 1.83 -25.49 -4.98
N VAL A 26 2.70 -25.09 -4.06
CA VAL A 26 3.16 -25.93 -2.95
C VAL A 26 2.32 -25.64 -1.69
N ASP A 27 1.37 -26.54 -1.39
CA ASP A 27 0.43 -26.47 -0.24
C ASP A 27 1.08 -26.09 1.10
N TYR A 28 2.35 -26.49 1.31
CA TYR A 28 3.12 -26.16 2.50
C TYR A 28 3.29 -24.64 2.69
N ARG A 29 3.54 -23.88 1.61
CA ARG A 29 3.70 -22.41 1.68
C ARG A 29 2.36 -21.74 1.90
N SER A 30 1.28 -22.23 1.31
CA SER A 30 -0.06 -21.71 1.53
C SER A 30 -0.55 -21.93 2.97
N LYS A 31 -0.12 -23.01 3.65
CA LYS A 31 -0.40 -23.21 5.08
C LYS A 31 0.37 -22.23 5.96
N VAL A 32 1.66 -22.04 5.66
CA VAL A 32 2.53 -21.10 6.38
C VAL A 32 2.04 -19.65 6.22
N THR A 33 1.66 -19.24 5.00
CA THR A 33 1.10 -17.90 4.74
C THR A 33 -0.23 -17.68 5.47
N ARG A 34 -1.11 -18.70 5.55
CA ARG A 34 -2.34 -18.64 6.34
C ARG A 34 -2.07 -18.45 7.83
N ASP A 35 -1.16 -19.25 8.38
CA ASP A 35 -0.76 -19.14 9.80
C ASP A 35 -0.13 -17.78 10.13
N TYR A 36 0.59 -17.16 9.17
CA TYR A 36 1.12 -15.81 9.33
C TYR A 36 0.03 -14.75 9.28
N ILE A 37 -0.86 -14.79 8.28
CA ILE A 37 -2.00 -13.85 8.15
C ILE A 37 -2.88 -13.89 9.40
N ASP A 38 -3.11 -15.10 9.90
CA ASP A 38 -3.92 -15.34 11.07
C ASP A 38 -3.38 -14.62 12.32
N ARG A 39 -2.11 -14.82 12.63
CA ARG A 39 -1.43 -14.22 13.79
C ARG A 39 -1.06 -12.75 13.60
N ALA A 40 -0.99 -12.27 12.37
CA ALA A 40 -0.54 -10.92 12.08
C ALA A 40 -1.52 -9.87 12.66
N ASN A 41 -0.94 -8.83 13.26
CA ASN A 41 -1.67 -7.65 13.71
C ASN A 41 -2.10 -6.74 12.55
N ALA A 42 -1.39 -6.82 11.42
CA ALA A 42 -1.77 -6.21 10.16
C ALA A 42 -1.27 -7.01 8.97
N VAL A 43 -2.00 -6.93 7.87
CA VAL A 43 -1.69 -7.61 6.62
C VAL A 43 -1.65 -6.56 5.52
N ILE A 44 -0.52 -6.42 4.84
CA ILE A 44 -0.36 -5.48 3.73
C ILE A 44 -0.42 -6.26 2.43
N VAL A 45 -1.35 -5.89 1.56
CA VAL A 45 -1.54 -6.51 0.23
C VAL A 45 -1.14 -5.50 -0.82
N CYS A 46 -0.14 -5.81 -1.64
CA CYS A 46 0.34 -4.91 -2.68
C CYS A 46 -0.22 -5.32 -4.04
N VAL A 47 -0.95 -4.40 -4.67
CA VAL A 47 -1.55 -4.55 -6.01
C VAL A 47 -1.12 -3.35 -6.87
N GLN A 48 -0.96 -3.49 -8.18
CA GLN A 48 -0.67 -2.31 -9.02
C GLN A 48 -1.91 -1.40 -9.10
N ALA A 49 -1.77 -0.10 -8.81
CA ALA A 49 -2.88 0.85 -8.72
C ALA A 49 -3.75 0.92 -9.99
N LYS A 50 -3.18 0.63 -11.16
CA LYS A 50 -3.86 0.70 -12.46
C LYS A 50 -4.91 -0.41 -12.68
N THR A 51 -4.80 -1.54 -11.98
CA THR A 51 -5.64 -2.72 -12.25
C THR A 51 -5.87 -3.53 -10.98
N LEU A 52 -7.10 -3.99 -10.79
CA LEU A 52 -7.44 -5.06 -9.85
C LEU A 52 -8.10 -6.19 -10.64
N THR A 53 -7.33 -7.25 -10.88
CA THR A 53 -7.78 -8.41 -11.64
C THR A 53 -8.66 -9.32 -10.78
N ALA A 54 -9.51 -10.13 -11.41
CA ALA A 54 -10.34 -11.11 -10.69
C ALA A 54 -9.50 -12.04 -9.80
N LYS A 55 -8.31 -12.43 -10.26
CA LYS A 55 -7.37 -13.26 -9.50
C LYS A 55 -6.84 -12.56 -8.24
N GLU A 56 -6.56 -11.26 -8.32
CA GLU A 56 -6.16 -10.45 -7.17
C GLU A 56 -7.32 -10.28 -6.19
N VAL A 57 -8.55 -10.08 -6.69
CA VAL A 57 -9.77 -10.05 -5.85
C VAL A 57 -9.94 -11.37 -5.09
N ASP A 58 -9.86 -12.51 -5.78
CA ASP A 58 -9.96 -13.83 -5.14
C ASP A 58 -8.88 -14.04 -4.08
N THR A 59 -7.68 -13.54 -4.34
CA THR A 59 -6.57 -13.58 -3.39
C THR A 59 -6.87 -12.74 -2.14
N ILE A 60 -7.42 -11.53 -2.30
CA ILE A 60 -7.80 -10.65 -1.20
C ILE A 60 -8.94 -11.26 -0.37
N TYR A 61 -9.94 -11.87 -1.01
CA TYR A 61 -11.00 -12.59 -0.27
C TYR A 61 -10.45 -13.74 0.57
N ARG A 62 -9.53 -14.53 0.01
CA ARG A 62 -8.83 -15.56 0.81
C ARG A 62 -8.08 -14.94 1.99
N ILE A 63 -7.48 -13.77 1.83
CA ILE A 63 -6.83 -13.08 2.95
C ILE A 63 -7.85 -12.70 4.02
N PHE A 64 -9.00 -12.13 3.64
CA PHE A 64 -10.08 -11.82 4.59
C PHE A 64 -10.52 -13.05 5.38
N ASP A 65 -10.75 -14.18 4.72
CA ASP A 65 -11.13 -15.44 5.38
C ASP A 65 -10.10 -15.89 6.42
N ASN A 66 -8.81 -15.61 6.17
CA ASN A 66 -7.73 -15.96 7.08
C ASN A 66 -7.47 -14.90 8.18
N THR A 67 -8.26 -13.81 8.23
CA THR A 67 -8.14 -12.80 9.30
C THR A 67 -8.90 -13.14 10.59
N ARG A 68 -9.63 -14.26 10.63
CA ARG A 68 -10.56 -14.64 11.72
C ARG A 68 -11.64 -13.58 11.97
N GLY A 69 -12.21 -13.06 10.88
CA GLY A 69 -13.31 -12.11 10.97
C GLY A 69 -12.89 -10.69 11.33
N LYS A 70 -11.63 -10.33 11.08
CA LYS A 70 -11.06 -9.00 11.34
C LYS A 70 -10.53 -8.37 10.04
N PRO A 71 -11.39 -8.14 9.03
CA PRO A 71 -10.96 -7.60 7.76
C PRO A 71 -10.27 -6.23 7.92
N GLU A 72 -10.60 -5.45 8.96
CA GLU A 72 -10.01 -4.14 9.25
C GLU A 72 -8.50 -4.14 9.46
N LYS A 73 -7.88 -5.31 9.74
CA LYS A 73 -6.42 -5.42 9.85
C LYS A 73 -5.71 -5.53 8.49
N VAL A 74 -6.46 -5.67 7.40
CA VAL A 74 -5.94 -5.75 6.04
C VAL A 74 -5.85 -4.35 5.43
N TYR A 75 -4.70 -4.03 4.85
CA TYR A 75 -4.44 -2.80 4.09
C TYR A 75 -4.13 -3.17 2.64
N VAL A 76 -4.94 -2.68 1.71
CA VAL A 76 -4.76 -2.97 0.28
C VAL A 76 -4.10 -1.76 -0.37
N LEU A 77 -2.84 -1.94 -0.78
CA LEU A 77 -2.02 -0.89 -1.33
C LEU A 77 -2.04 -0.90 -2.85
N GLY A 78 -2.55 0.18 -3.44
CA GLY A 78 -2.39 0.52 -4.85
C GLY A 78 -0.99 1.04 -5.12
N THR A 79 -0.05 0.14 -5.36
CA THR A 79 1.36 0.45 -5.65
C THR A 79 1.55 1.00 -7.06
N GLN A 80 2.73 1.58 -7.32
CA GLN A 80 3.07 2.17 -8.63
C GLN A 80 2.07 3.26 -9.05
N TYR A 81 1.60 4.02 -8.07
CA TYR A 81 0.62 5.09 -8.25
C TYR A 81 1.07 6.15 -9.27
N ASP A 82 2.38 6.31 -9.47
CA ASP A 82 3.01 7.23 -10.42
C ASP A 82 2.97 6.76 -11.90
N THR A 83 2.56 5.52 -12.17
CA THR A 83 2.62 4.94 -13.52
C THR A 83 1.57 5.44 -14.50
N PRO A 84 0.30 5.70 -14.13
CA PRO A 84 -0.71 6.19 -15.06
C PRO A 84 -0.36 7.57 -15.65
N ASN A 85 -1.04 7.96 -16.73
CA ASN A 85 -0.83 9.27 -17.36
C ASN A 85 -1.53 10.39 -16.58
N ASN A 86 -2.68 10.10 -15.97
CA ASN A 86 -3.37 11.05 -15.08
C ASN A 86 -3.63 10.36 -13.73
N PRO A 87 -2.58 10.19 -12.89
CA PRO A 87 -2.67 9.40 -11.67
C PRO A 87 -3.82 9.80 -10.74
N LEU A 88 -4.06 11.10 -10.55
CA LEU A 88 -5.11 11.61 -9.66
C LEU A 88 -6.49 11.16 -10.13
N LYS A 89 -6.82 11.40 -11.41
CA LYS A 89 -8.12 11.05 -11.99
C LYS A 89 -8.30 9.55 -12.12
N ASP A 90 -7.25 8.85 -12.57
CA ASP A 90 -7.29 7.42 -12.82
C ASP A 90 -7.49 6.66 -11.50
N TRP A 91 -6.80 7.08 -10.43
CA TRP A 91 -6.96 6.46 -9.12
C TRP A 91 -8.33 6.70 -8.49
N GLU A 92 -8.92 7.89 -8.63
CA GLU A 92 -10.28 8.11 -8.11
C GLU A 92 -11.25 7.06 -8.70
N GLN A 93 -11.19 6.83 -10.01
CA GLN A 93 -12.02 5.82 -10.67
C GLN A 93 -11.68 4.39 -10.23
N GLN A 94 -10.38 4.07 -10.16
CA GLN A 94 -9.94 2.74 -9.73
C GLN A 94 -10.33 2.45 -8.27
N LYS A 95 -10.14 3.42 -7.36
CA LYS A 95 -10.47 3.27 -5.95
C LYS A 95 -11.95 2.97 -5.75
N GLN A 96 -12.84 3.68 -6.46
CA GLN A 96 -14.28 3.40 -6.40
C GLN A 96 -14.62 1.98 -6.88
N SER A 97 -13.94 1.51 -7.93
CA SER A 97 -14.07 0.14 -8.42
C SER A 97 -13.59 -0.87 -7.36
N TRP A 98 -12.45 -0.63 -6.73
CA TRP A 98 -11.90 -1.51 -5.69
C TRP A 98 -12.80 -1.55 -4.46
N ILE A 99 -13.34 -0.41 -4.03
CA ILE A 99 -14.32 -0.35 -2.94
C ILE A 99 -15.55 -1.20 -3.29
N LYS A 100 -16.07 -1.08 -4.50
CA LYS A 100 -17.20 -1.91 -4.96
C LYS A 100 -16.90 -3.41 -4.90
N TYR A 101 -15.69 -3.83 -5.25
CA TYR A 101 -15.31 -5.24 -5.23
C TYR A 101 -14.94 -5.77 -3.85
N LEU A 102 -14.34 -4.94 -3.00
CA LEU A 102 -13.75 -5.40 -1.73
C LEU A 102 -14.60 -5.07 -0.51
N SER A 103 -15.73 -4.39 -0.70
CA SER A 103 -16.66 -4.05 0.37
C SER A 103 -18.07 -4.64 0.19
N SER A 104 -18.72 -4.84 1.33
CA SER A 104 -20.09 -5.32 1.47
C SER A 104 -21.01 -4.16 1.82
N ASP A 105 -22.28 -4.23 1.39
CA ASP A 105 -23.34 -3.31 1.81
C ASP A 105 -23.83 -3.58 3.24
N ARG A 106 -23.31 -4.62 3.90
CA ARG A 106 -23.64 -4.92 5.30
C ARG A 106 -22.91 -3.96 6.22
N ASP A 107 -23.64 -3.38 7.18
CA ASP A 107 -23.06 -2.51 8.22
C ASP A 107 -22.02 -3.23 9.08
N LYS A 108 -22.11 -4.56 9.16
CA LYS A 108 -21.12 -5.44 9.78
C LYS A 108 -20.85 -6.60 8.83
N ASP A 109 -19.62 -6.67 8.34
CA ASP A 109 -19.11 -7.81 7.59
C ASP A 109 -17.75 -8.24 8.16
N ILE A 110 -17.54 -9.54 8.21
CA ILE A 110 -16.34 -10.18 8.76
C ILE A 110 -15.53 -10.88 7.65
N THR A 111 -16.08 -10.94 6.44
CA THR A 111 -15.49 -11.62 5.27
C THR A 111 -15.05 -10.63 4.19
N GLN A 112 -15.45 -9.37 4.31
CA GLN A 112 -15.11 -8.26 3.43
C GLN A 112 -15.01 -6.97 4.24
N PHE A 113 -14.55 -5.90 3.63
CA PHE A 113 -14.64 -4.59 4.26
C PHE A 113 -16.11 -4.11 4.36
N THR A 114 -16.42 -3.33 5.38
CA THR A 114 -17.51 -2.34 5.26
C THR A 114 -17.07 -1.20 4.33
N LYS A 115 -17.99 -0.41 3.78
CA LYS A 115 -17.63 0.76 2.95
C LYS A 115 -16.66 1.71 3.65
N ILE A 116 -16.87 1.94 4.95
CA ILE A 116 -16.00 2.79 5.78
C ILE A 116 -14.59 2.20 5.88
N GLN A 117 -14.49 0.88 6.11
CA GLN A 117 -13.20 0.20 6.16
C GLN A 117 -12.48 0.25 4.81
N ALA A 118 -13.20 0.02 3.70
CA ALA A 118 -12.61 0.05 2.36
C ALA A 118 -12.04 1.42 2.01
N GLU A 119 -12.78 2.51 2.30
CA GLU A 119 -12.31 3.88 2.08
C GLU A 119 -11.03 4.19 2.87
N LYS A 120 -10.93 3.65 4.09
CA LYS A 120 -9.82 3.86 5.04
C LYS A 120 -8.59 2.99 4.74
N ASN A 121 -8.80 1.76 4.25
CA ASN A 121 -7.77 0.73 4.14
C ASN A 121 -7.30 0.44 2.71
N ILE A 122 -7.97 1.00 1.69
CA ILE A 122 -7.48 0.99 0.31
C ILE A 122 -6.69 2.28 0.06
N ILE A 123 -5.37 2.15 -0.11
CA ILE A 123 -4.43 3.28 -0.08
C ILE A 123 -3.49 3.21 -1.29
N GLN A 124 -3.43 4.26 -2.10
CA GLN A 124 -2.43 4.39 -3.17
C GLN A 124 -1.07 4.77 -2.60
N VAL A 125 -0.01 4.20 -3.17
CA VAL A 125 1.38 4.51 -2.80
C VAL A 125 2.31 4.49 -4.01
N SER A 126 3.37 5.30 -3.94
CA SER A 126 4.52 5.18 -4.84
C SER A 126 5.80 5.02 -4.02
N GLY A 127 6.16 3.76 -3.74
CA GLY A 127 7.39 3.43 -3.04
C GLY A 127 8.65 3.84 -3.82
N TYR A 128 8.60 3.75 -5.16
CA TYR A 128 9.74 4.12 -5.99
C TYR A 128 10.01 5.63 -5.98
N VAL A 129 8.96 6.47 -6.10
CA VAL A 129 9.11 7.92 -5.99
C VAL A 129 9.67 8.32 -4.62
N SER A 130 9.15 7.72 -3.54
CA SER A 130 9.68 7.98 -2.19
C SER A 130 11.17 7.61 -2.07
N LEU A 131 11.57 6.47 -2.61
CA LEU A 131 12.99 6.06 -2.64
C LEU A 131 13.85 7.06 -3.42
N LEU A 132 13.40 7.49 -4.60
CA LEU A 132 14.17 8.41 -5.43
C LEU A 132 14.37 9.78 -4.74
N LEU A 133 13.35 10.28 -4.03
CA LEU A 133 13.47 11.49 -3.22
C LEU A 133 14.49 11.33 -2.08
N ASP A 134 14.49 10.17 -1.41
CA ASP A 134 15.47 9.87 -0.36
C ASP A 134 16.90 9.69 -0.90
N LEU A 135 17.05 9.22 -2.13
CA LEU A 135 18.35 9.16 -2.82
C LEU A 135 18.81 10.55 -3.26
N TYR A 136 17.89 11.39 -3.73
CA TYR A 136 18.17 12.79 -4.08
C TYR A 136 18.69 13.57 -2.87
N GLU A 137 18.03 13.49 -1.70
CA GLU A 137 18.48 14.15 -0.47
C GLU A 137 19.86 13.68 0.02
N LYS A 138 20.26 12.47 -0.37
CA LYS A 138 21.57 11.89 -0.01
C LYS A 138 22.62 12.12 -1.09
N ASP A 139 22.29 12.84 -2.15
CA ASP A 139 23.13 13.04 -3.33
C ASP A 139 23.58 11.70 -3.98
N LYS A 140 22.64 10.74 -4.04
CA LYS A 140 22.86 9.37 -4.56
C LYS A 140 21.90 8.98 -5.69
N ILE A 141 21.11 9.93 -6.18
CA ILE A 141 20.21 9.68 -7.30
C ILE A 141 21.00 9.68 -8.61
N ASP A 142 20.70 8.73 -9.49
CA ASP A 142 21.24 8.65 -10.84
C ASP A 142 20.40 9.46 -11.85
N ASP A 143 20.88 9.56 -13.09
CA ASP A 143 20.22 10.34 -14.14
C ASP A 143 18.84 9.78 -14.51
N ASP A 144 18.70 8.44 -14.53
CA ASP A 144 17.43 7.76 -14.79
C ASP A 144 16.42 8.03 -13.68
N GLY A 145 16.85 7.99 -12.42
CA GLY A 145 16.06 8.37 -11.26
C GLY A 145 15.62 9.83 -11.34
N ARG A 146 16.53 10.75 -11.67
CA ARG A 146 16.17 12.18 -11.88
C ARG A 146 15.13 12.34 -12.98
N LYS A 147 15.30 11.65 -14.11
CA LYS A 147 14.31 11.66 -15.20
C LYS A 147 12.95 11.16 -14.74
N LYS A 148 12.92 10.08 -13.95
CA LYS A 148 11.68 9.51 -13.40
C LYS A 148 10.96 10.47 -12.45
N ILE A 149 11.68 11.16 -11.56
CA ILE A 149 11.04 12.16 -10.69
C ILE A 149 10.50 13.34 -11.52
N LYS A 150 11.23 13.81 -12.55
CA LYS A 150 10.74 14.88 -13.43
C LYS A 150 9.45 14.48 -14.17
N GLU A 151 9.40 13.27 -14.71
CA GLU A 151 8.19 12.70 -15.33
C GLU A 151 7.04 12.64 -14.32
N CYS A 152 7.30 12.20 -13.09
CA CYS A 152 6.32 12.15 -12.02
C CYS A 152 5.82 13.56 -11.65
N SER A 153 6.73 14.51 -11.47
CA SER A 153 6.41 15.91 -11.17
C SER A 153 5.48 16.51 -12.22
N PHE A 154 5.77 16.27 -13.50
CA PHE A 154 4.93 16.75 -14.59
C PHE A 154 3.52 16.15 -14.54
N LYS A 155 3.38 14.86 -14.24
CA LYS A 155 2.06 14.20 -14.14
C LYS A 155 1.18 14.73 -13.01
N PHE A 156 1.78 15.14 -11.89
CA PHE A 156 1.03 15.57 -10.70
C PHE A 156 0.89 17.09 -10.57
N PHE A 157 1.83 17.85 -11.12
CA PHE A 157 1.93 19.31 -10.94
C PHE A 157 2.04 20.10 -12.24
N GLU A 158 2.03 19.42 -13.40
CA GLU A 158 2.24 20.02 -14.72
C GLU A 158 3.57 20.80 -14.84
N ASP A 159 4.53 20.46 -13.97
CA ASP A 159 5.83 21.12 -13.86
C ASP A 159 6.95 20.07 -13.79
N THR A 160 7.98 20.27 -14.60
CA THR A 160 9.15 19.37 -14.66
C THR A 160 10.23 19.74 -13.63
N ASP A 161 10.14 20.92 -13.02
CA ASP A 161 11.03 21.35 -11.94
C ASP A 161 10.63 20.70 -10.62
N PHE A 162 10.98 19.41 -10.48
CA PHE A 162 10.58 18.60 -9.33
C PHE A 162 11.12 19.14 -7.99
N GLU A 163 12.19 19.94 -8.00
CA GLU A 163 12.79 20.48 -6.79
C GLU A 163 11.84 21.44 -6.06
N LYS A 164 11.01 22.17 -6.81
CA LYS A 164 9.92 23.00 -6.26
C LYS A 164 8.79 22.17 -5.65
N HIS A 165 8.66 20.92 -6.06
CA HIS A 165 7.53 20.05 -5.71
C HIS A 165 7.92 18.88 -4.81
N ILE A 166 9.11 18.88 -4.19
CA ILE A 166 9.58 17.78 -3.33
C ILE A 166 8.54 17.41 -2.26
N GLU A 167 8.00 18.40 -1.55
CA GLU A 167 6.99 18.15 -0.51
C GLU A 167 5.70 17.55 -1.10
N GLY A 168 5.25 18.07 -2.25
CA GLY A 168 4.12 17.53 -2.99
C GLY A 168 4.35 16.08 -3.44
N LEU A 169 5.54 15.78 -3.97
CA LEU A 169 5.95 14.45 -4.39
C LEU A 169 6.03 13.47 -3.21
N ARG A 170 6.47 13.93 -2.03
CA ARG A 170 6.42 13.13 -0.79
C ARG A 170 4.96 12.84 -0.38
N LYS A 171 4.08 13.83 -0.47
CA LYS A 171 2.64 13.65 -0.17
C LYS A 171 1.99 12.65 -1.12
N ILE A 172 2.18 12.77 -2.44
CA ILE A 172 1.60 11.83 -3.42
C ILE A 172 2.21 10.43 -3.36
N SER A 173 3.47 10.28 -2.91
CA SER A 173 4.06 8.97 -2.67
C SER A 173 3.31 8.20 -1.58
N ASN A 174 2.68 8.95 -0.65
CA ASN A 174 1.77 8.49 0.39
C ASN A 174 2.34 7.40 1.34
N ILE A 175 3.66 7.24 1.36
CA ILE A 175 4.33 6.25 2.20
C ILE A 175 4.18 6.59 3.70
N HIS A 176 4.19 7.88 4.04
CA HIS A 176 3.97 8.35 5.42
C HIS A 176 2.60 7.91 5.98
N MET A 177 1.56 7.88 5.15
CA MET A 177 0.21 7.50 5.57
C MET A 177 0.18 6.05 6.06
N ILE A 178 0.89 5.14 5.40
CA ILE A 178 0.97 3.73 5.85
C ILE A 178 1.53 3.64 7.27
N PHE A 179 2.53 4.46 7.60
CA PHE A 179 3.10 4.47 8.94
C PHE A 179 2.17 5.05 9.98
N GLU A 180 1.49 6.15 9.68
CA GLU A 180 0.50 6.71 10.60
C GLU A 180 -0.64 5.71 10.83
N ARG A 181 -1.13 5.04 9.77
CA ARG A 181 -2.15 3.98 9.91
C ARG A 181 -1.65 2.82 10.79
N ILE A 182 -0.42 2.33 10.58
CA ILE A 182 0.20 1.29 11.42
C ILE A 182 0.31 1.77 12.88
N LYS A 183 0.73 3.01 13.09
CA LYS A 183 0.93 3.58 14.42
C LYS A 183 -0.39 3.74 15.17
N GLU A 184 -1.39 4.34 14.54
CA GLU A 184 -2.71 4.60 15.13
C GLU A 184 -3.50 3.31 15.34
N ASP A 185 -3.61 2.45 14.31
CA ASP A 185 -4.51 1.30 14.37
C ASP A 185 -3.93 0.11 15.13
N ILE A 186 -2.59 0.00 15.23
CA ILE A 186 -1.92 -1.19 15.75
C ILE A 186 -1.10 -0.87 17.00
N LEU A 187 -0.29 0.19 16.97
CA LEU A 187 0.68 0.43 18.04
C LEU A 187 0.10 1.21 19.22
N GLN A 188 -0.93 2.02 19.01
CA GLN A 188 -1.64 2.77 20.06
C GLN A 188 -2.84 2.02 20.63
N THR A 189 -3.36 1.02 19.91
CA THR A 189 -4.46 0.14 20.36
C THR A 189 -3.96 -1.11 21.09
N ALA A 190 -2.65 -1.35 21.11
CA ALA A 190 -2.00 -2.49 21.79
C ALA A 190 -1.54 -2.19 23.23
N GLU A 191 -1.89 -1.02 23.77
CA GLU A 191 -1.71 -0.61 25.18
C GLU A 191 -3.04 -0.71 25.94
#